data_AF-A0A450ZRW8-F1
#
_entry.id   AF-A0A450ZRW8-F1
#
_cell.length_a   1.000
_cell.length_b   1.000
_cell.length_c   1.000
_cell.angle_alpha   90.00
_cell.angle_beta   90.00
_cell.angle_gamma   90.00
#
_symmetry.space_group_name_H-M   'P 1'
#
loop_
_entity.id
_entity.type
_entity.pdbx_description
1 polymer ?
#
loop_
_entity_poly.entity_id
_entity_poly.type
_entity_poly.pdbx_seq_one_letter_code
_entity_poly.pdbx_strand_id
1 'polypeptide(L)'
;MPNHFHGIVMITDGDVARRGTARRAPTMEQFGRPASGSVPTIIRSFKSAVTKRINQSRKTPGMRLWQRNYWEHIVRDEPELLHIREYIRNNPIHWKTDRLYSDK
;
A
#
# COMPACT_ATOMS: atom_id res chain seq x y z
N MET A 1 2.39 -5.79 11.16
CA MET A 1 1.90 -6.91 11.99
C MET A 1 2.30 -8.20 11.26
N PRO A 2 2.25 -9.40 11.88
CA PRO A 2 2.67 -10.62 11.18
C PRO A 2 1.85 -10.94 9.92
N ASN A 3 0.55 -10.58 9.89
CA ASN A 3 -0.36 -10.91 8.78
C ASN A 3 -0.79 -9.72 7.90
N HIS A 4 -0.56 -8.47 8.31
CA HIS A 4 -0.89 -7.28 7.53
C HIS A 4 0.06 -6.12 7.82
N PHE A 5 0.00 -5.08 6.99
CA PHE A 5 0.70 -3.82 7.21
C PHE A 5 -0.25 -2.64 7.03
N HIS A 6 0.04 -1.55 7.72
CA HIS A 6 -0.57 -0.24 7.51
C HIS A 6 0.50 0.73 6.98
N GLY A 7 0.08 1.67 6.15
CA GLY A 7 0.96 2.71 5.63
C GLY A 7 0.15 3.96 5.31
N ILE A 8 0.84 5.10 5.33
CA ILE A 8 0.30 6.39 4.92
C ILE A 8 1.02 6.79 3.64
N VAL A 9 0.28 7.12 2.59
CA VAL A 9 0.83 7.60 1.32
C VAL A 9 0.38 9.04 1.14
N MET A 10 1.34 9.95 1.00
CA MET A 10 1.08 11.33 0.61
C MET A 10 1.44 11.47 -0.86
N ILE A 11 0.44 11.73 -1.69
CA ILE A 11 0.64 12.04 -3.11
C ILE A 11 0.74 13.56 -3.18
N THR A 12 1.95 14.06 -3.37
CA THR A 12 2.19 15.49 -3.55
C THR A 12 2.33 15.80 -5.03
N ASP A 13 1.76 16.91 -5.47
CA ASP A 13 2.05 17.50 -6.78
C ASP A 13 3.42 18.16 -6.71
N GLY A 14 4.47 17.33 -6.69
CA GLY A 14 5.85 17.78 -6.67
C GLY A 14 6.46 17.70 -8.07
N ASP A 15 7.21 18.74 -8.44
CA ASP A 15 8.03 18.90 -9.65
C ASP A 15 9.22 17.91 -9.70
N VAL A 16 8.99 16.67 -9.26
CA VAL A 16 9.95 15.58 -9.22
C VAL A 16 10.08 15.05 -10.63
N ALA A 17 11.09 15.58 -11.32
CA ALA A 17 11.82 14.96 -12.41
C ALA A 17 11.16 13.69 -12.96
N ARG A 18 10.49 13.87 -14.10
CA ARG A 18 9.94 12.86 -15.02
C ARG A 18 11.00 11.85 -15.51
N ARG A 19 11.74 11.21 -14.60
CA ARG A 19 12.67 10.11 -14.87
C ARG A 19 11.95 8.81 -14.54
N GLY A 20 11.38 8.22 -15.59
CA GLY A 20 10.99 6.81 -15.57
C GLY A 20 9.50 6.55 -15.34
N THR A 21 8.61 7.22 -16.08
CA THR A 21 7.46 6.65 -16.79
C THR A 21 6.68 7.82 -17.41
N ALA A 22 6.12 7.58 -18.59
CA ALA A 22 5.76 8.61 -19.57
C ALA A 22 5.00 9.82 -19.00
N ARG A 23 5.41 11.02 -19.46
CA ARG A 23 4.60 12.25 -19.46
C ARG A 23 3.30 12.00 -20.26
N ARG A 24 2.32 11.31 -19.67
CA ARG A 24 0.98 11.19 -20.24
C ARG A 24 0.06 12.13 -19.49
N ALA A 25 -0.83 12.80 -20.23
CA ALA A 25 -1.94 13.54 -19.65
C ALA A 25 -2.68 12.67 -18.61
N PRO A 26 -3.28 13.25 -17.55
CA PRO A 26 -4.09 12.50 -16.61
C PRO A 26 -5.16 11.72 -17.38
N THR A 27 -4.97 10.41 -17.53
CA THR A 27 -5.98 9.54 -18.12
C THR A 27 -6.91 9.11 -17.01
N MET A 28 -8.23 9.20 -17.22
CA MET A 28 -9.18 8.59 -16.29
C MET A 28 -8.87 7.09 -16.15
N GLU A 29 -8.88 6.59 -14.92
CA GLU A 29 -8.81 5.16 -14.63
C GLU A 29 -9.92 4.43 -15.38
N GLN A 30 -9.55 3.44 -16.19
CA GLN A 30 -10.50 2.56 -16.88
C GLN A 30 -10.07 1.12 -16.68
N PHE A 31 -11.04 0.20 -16.68
CA PHE A 31 -10.74 -1.22 -16.65
C PHE A 31 -9.78 -1.60 -17.79
N GLY A 32 -8.66 -2.24 -17.47
CA GLY A 32 -7.60 -2.58 -18.44
C GLY A 32 -6.67 -1.43 -18.83
N ARG A 33 -6.89 -0.19 -18.36
CA ARG A 33 -6.04 0.98 -18.63
C ARG A 33 -5.67 1.71 -17.33
N PRO A 34 -4.57 1.32 -16.66
CA PRO A 34 -4.14 1.96 -15.43
C PRO A 34 -3.70 3.40 -15.69
N ALA A 35 -4.18 4.33 -14.87
CA ALA A 35 -3.69 5.70 -14.82
C ALA A 35 -2.42 5.77 -13.97
N SER A 36 -1.41 6.44 -14.49
CA SER A 36 -0.18 6.68 -13.76
C SER A 36 -0.44 7.54 -12.53
N GLY A 37 0.18 7.20 -11.39
CA GLY A 37 0.05 7.97 -10.15
C GLY A 37 -1.27 7.76 -9.38
N SER A 38 -2.22 6.98 -9.89
CA SER A 38 -3.42 6.64 -9.13
C SER A 38 -3.12 5.70 -7.96
N VAL A 39 -3.93 5.76 -6.90
CA VAL A 39 -3.81 4.86 -5.74
C VAL A 39 -3.85 3.38 -6.17
N PRO A 40 -4.79 2.91 -7.03
CA PRO A 40 -4.80 1.52 -7.48
C PRO A 40 -3.52 1.11 -8.22
N THR A 41 -2.93 1.98 -9.03
CA THR A 41 -1.69 1.71 -9.76
C THR A 41 -0.48 1.65 -8.84
N ILE A 42 -0.40 2.56 -7.85
CA ILE A 42 0.64 2.55 -6.82
C ILE A 42 0.57 1.24 -6.02
N ILE A 43 -0.61 0.88 -5.50
CA ILE A 43 -0.78 -0.34 -4.70
C ILE A 43 -0.53 -1.61 -5.52
N ARG A 44 -0.95 -1.65 -6.79
CA ARG A 44 -0.64 -2.76 -7.71
C ARG A 44 0.86 -2.95 -7.85
N SER A 45 1.58 -1.87 -8.12
CA SER A 45 3.04 -1.91 -8.34
C SER A 45 3.76 -2.33 -7.06
N PHE A 46 3.37 -1.79 -5.91
CA PHE A 46 3.90 -2.17 -4.60
C PHE A 46 3.69 -3.66 -4.31
N LYS A 47 2.45 -4.15 -4.40
CA LYS A 47 2.14 -5.57 -4.13
C LYS A 47 2.90 -6.51 -5.06
N SER A 48 3.03 -6.15 -6.34
CA SER A 48 3.79 -6.92 -7.33
C SER A 48 5.28 -7.00 -6.99
N ALA A 49 5.92 -5.85 -6.73
CA ALA A 49 7.34 -5.77 -6.40
C ALA A 49 7.68 -6.56 -5.12
N VAL A 50 6.86 -6.40 -4.07
CA VAL A 50 7.06 -7.12 -2.80
C VAL A 50 6.85 -8.63 -2.96
N THR A 51 5.81 -9.05 -3.70
CA THR A 51 5.57 -10.48 -3.97
C THR A 51 6.75 -11.11 -4.68
N LYS A 52 7.27 -10.45 -5.73
CA LYS A 52 8.44 -10.94 -6.47
C LYS A 52 9.65 -11.10 -5.55
N ARG A 53 9.97 -10.06 -4.76
CA ARG A 53 11.13 -10.08 -3.85
C ARG A 53 11.01 -11.17 -2.79
N ILE A 54 9.83 -11.34 -2.17
CA ILE A 54 9.62 -12.35 -1.14
C ILE A 54 9.65 -13.76 -1.74
N ASN A 55 9.00 -14.00 -2.87
CA ASN A 55 9.00 -15.32 -3.50
C ASN A 55 10.41 -15.73 -3.96
N GLN A 56 11.23 -14.79 -4.42
CA GLN A 56 12.64 -15.03 -4.71
C GLN A 56 13.43 -15.36 -3.43
N SER A 57 13.27 -14.56 -2.38
CA SER A 57 13.99 -14.75 -1.11
C SER A 57 13.60 -16.06 -0.41
N ARG A 58 12.35 -16.48 -0.49
CA ARG A 58 11.82 -17.69 0.16
C ARG A 58 11.87 -18.93 -0.75
N LYS A 59 12.29 -18.79 -2.02
CA LYS A 59 12.25 -19.85 -3.04
C LYS A 59 10.84 -20.45 -3.24
N THR A 60 9.81 -19.60 -3.21
CA THR A 60 8.40 -19.97 -3.34
C THR A 60 7.76 -19.28 -4.55
N PRO A 61 8.22 -19.52 -5.79
CA PRO A 61 7.66 -18.87 -6.98
C PRO A 61 6.16 -19.17 -7.11
N GLY A 62 5.38 -18.15 -7.49
CA GLY A 62 3.93 -18.29 -7.68
C GLY A 62 3.09 -18.32 -6.41
N MET A 63 3.71 -18.38 -5.22
CA MET A 63 2.96 -18.35 -3.96
C MET A 63 2.26 -17.00 -3.78
N ARG A 64 0.97 -17.06 -3.42
CA ARG A 64 0.17 -15.86 -3.13
C ARG A 64 0.60 -15.28 -1.79
N LEU A 65 1.01 -14.02 -1.81
CA LEU A 65 1.41 -13.30 -0.60
C LEU A 65 0.29 -12.43 -0.02
N TRP A 66 -0.49 -11.79 -0.89
CA TRP A 66 -1.47 -10.78 -0.49
C TRP A 66 -2.89 -11.29 -0.53
N GLN A 67 -3.71 -10.85 0.43
CA GLN A 67 -5.16 -10.86 0.29
C GLN A 67 -5.58 -10.00 -0.91
N ARG A 68 -6.67 -10.40 -1.58
CA ARG A 68 -7.32 -9.61 -2.63
C ARG A 68 -7.81 -8.28 -2.07
N ASN A 69 -7.72 -7.22 -2.87
CA ASN A 69 -8.07 -5.84 -2.51
C ASN A 69 -7.21 -5.27 -1.38
N TYR A 70 -7.49 -4.04 -0.98
CA TYR A 70 -6.84 -3.33 0.09
C TYR A 70 -7.86 -2.35 0.69
N TRP A 71 -7.65 -1.95 1.94
CA TRP A 71 -8.44 -0.89 2.57
C TRP A 71 -7.74 0.45 2.34
N GLU A 72 -8.51 1.48 2.02
CA GLU A 72 -8.04 2.83 1.82
C GLU A 72 -8.93 3.83 2.54
N HIS A 73 -8.35 4.94 2.97
CA HIS A 73 -9.04 6.01 3.68
C HIS A 73 -8.36 7.34 3.39
N ILE A 74 -9.15 8.36 3.05
CA ILE A 74 -8.65 9.69 2.72
C ILE A 74 -8.53 10.47 4.02
N VAL A 75 -7.30 10.82 4.38
CA VAL A 75 -6.99 11.69 5.52
C VAL A 75 -7.21 13.15 5.11
N ARG A 76 -8.11 13.86 5.80
CA ARG A 76 -8.61 15.17 5.41
C ARG A 76 -8.04 16.32 6.24
N ASP A 77 -7.54 16.02 7.43
CA ASP A 77 -7.00 17.02 8.35
C ASP A 77 -5.84 16.48 9.21
N GLU A 78 -5.16 17.41 9.88
CA GLU A 78 -4.01 17.10 10.73
C GLU A 78 -4.38 16.29 11.99
N PRO A 79 -5.47 16.59 12.73
CA PRO A 79 -5.91 15.74 13.82
C PRO A 79 -6.09 14.28 13.40
N GLU A 80 -6.77 14.02 12.29
CA GLU A 80 -6.95 12.67 11.75
C GLU A 80 -5.63 12.00 11.41
N LEU A 81 -4.71 12.72 10.78
CA LEU A 81 -3.37 12.23 10.47
C LEU A 81 -2.61 11.81 11.74
N LEU A 82 -2.70 12.60 12.82
CA LEU A 82 -2.07 12.29 14.10
C LEU A 82 -2.67 11.01 14.72
N HIS A 83 -3.99 10.87 14.71
CA HIS A 83 -4.64 9.65 15.22
C HIS A 83 -4.24 8.40 14.44
N ILE A 84 -4.16 8.48 13.11
CA ILE A 84 -3.75 7.34 12.27
C ILE A 84 -2.27 7.00 12.51
N ARG A 85 -1.39 8.00 12.64
CA ARG A 85 0.02 7.77 12.98
C ARG A 85 0.16 7.06 14.31
N GLU A 86 -0.60 7.50 15.32
CA GLU A 86 -0.61 6.87 16.64
C GLU A 86 -1.09 5.43 16.58
N TYR A 87 -2.19 5.18 15.85
CA TYR A 87 -2.71 3.84 15.63
C TYR A 87 -1.67 2.92 14.97
N ILE A 88 -1.01 3.36 13.89
CA ILE A 88 0.01 2.57 13.19
C ILE A 88 1.21 2.29 14.10
N ARG A 89 1.62 3.26 14.90
CA ARG A 89 2.73 3.10 15.86
C ARG A 89 2.40 2.09 16.96
N ASN A 90 1.16 2.10 17.44
CA ASN A 90 0.77 1.34 18.63
C ASN A 90 0.20 -0.05 18.32
N ASN A 91 -0.39 -0.30 17.14
CA ASN A 91 -0.99 -1.62 16.88
C ASN A 91 -0.01 -2.79 16.60
N PRO A 92 1.34 -2.61 16.56
CA PRO A 92 2.28 -3.71 16.84
C PRO A 92 2.32 -4.08 18.33
N ILE A 93 2.23 -3.10 19.21
CA ILE A 93 2.22 -3.29 20.68
C ILE A 93 0.92 -3.96 21.10
N HIS A 94 -0.21 -3.51 20.54
CA HIS A 94 -1.53 -4.06 20.81
C HIS A 94 -1.87 -5.31 19.99
N TRP A 95 -0.91 -5.86 19.23
CA TRP A 95 -1.17 -6.99 18.34
C TRP A 95 -1.80 -8.18 19.06
N LYS A 96 -1.31 -8.52 20.27
CA LYS A 96 -1.85 -9.65 21.07
C LYS A 96 -3.30 -9.48 21.51
N THR A 97 -3.81 -8.25 21.49
CA THR A 97 -5.18 -7.89 21.86
C THR A 97 -6.02 -7.44 20.67
N ASP A 98 -5.46 -7.50 19.46
CA ASP A 98 -6.15 -7.08 18.24
C ASP A 98 -7.21 -8.13 17.83
N ARG A 99 -8.31 -7.67 17.24
CA ARG A 99 -9.41 -8.57 16.80
C ARG A 99 -9.00 -9.52 15.68
N LEU A 100 -7.96 -9.17 14.92
CA LEU A 100 -7.39 -9.98 13.85
C LEU A 100 -6.21 -10.84 14.33
N TYR A 101 -5.93 -10.84 15.63
CA TYR A 101 -4.93 -11.71 16.22
C TYR A 101 -5.33 -13.18 16.05
N SER A 102 -4.36 -13.99 15.63
CA SER A 102 -4.48 -15.44 15.54
C SER A 102 -3.12 -16.04 15.89
N ASP A 103 -3.10 -16.98 16.85
CA ASP A 103 -1.91 -17.73 17.28
C ASP A 103 -1.44 -18.79 16.25
N LYS A 104 -2.10 -18.86 15.09
CA LYS A 104 -1.88 -19.86 14.05
C LYS A 104 -0.78 -19.49 13.07
#